data_AF-A0A966C700-F1
#
_entry.id   AF-A0A966C700-F1
#
_cell.length_a   1.000
_cell.length_b   1.000
_cell.length_c   1.000
_cell.angle_alpha   90.00
_cell.angle_beta   90.00
_cell.angle_gamma   90.00
#
_symmetry.space_group_name_H-M   'P 1'
#
loop_
_entity.id
_entity.type
_entity.pdbx_description
1 polymer ?
#
loop_
_entity_poly.entity_id
_entity_poly.type
_entity_poly.pdbx_seq_one_letter_code
_entity_poly.pdbx_strand_id
1 'polypeptide(L)' 'MTKLIVLNLGAGNINSGFSHITAQLRTEKGGFEQFIGSLPPNPKLAELNQNWQTFYQALHQRFDVARRRLFEGK' A
#
# COMPACT_ATOMS: atom_id res chain seq x y z
N MET A 1 9.98 -1.92 -22.96
CA MET A 1 8.58 -1.49 -23.12
C MET A 1 8.05 -1.12 -21.75
N THR A 2 8.31 0.11 -21.34
CA THR A 2 7.88 0.60 -20.03
C THR A 2 6.49 1.20 -20.16
N LYS A 3 5.59 0.85 -19.25
CA LYS A 3 4.26 1.45 -19.12
C LYS A 3 4.19 2.10 -17.75
N LEU A 4 3.81 3.37 -17.71
CA LEU A 4 3.57 4.09 -16.46
C LEU A 4 2.06 4.11 -16.22
N ILE A 5 1.63 3.56 -15.10
CA ILE A 5 0.24 3.63 -14.64
C ILE A 5 0.22 4.57 -13.43
N VAL A 6 -0.56 5.65 -13.52
CA VAL A 6 -0.82 6.56 -12.41
C VAL A 6 -2.24 6.33 -11.94
N LEU A 7 -2.39 5.95 -10.67
CA LEU A 7 -3.69 5.77 -10.03
C LEU A 7 -3.95 6.95 -9.09
N ASN A 8 -4.94 7.77 -9.42
CA ASN A 8 -5.42 8.85 -8.59
C ASN A 8 -6.71 8.41 -7.90
N LEU A 9 -6.65 8.16 -6.59
CA LEU A 9 -7.76 7.61 -5.81
C LEU A 9 -8.82 8.64 -5.41
N GLY A 10 -8.55 9.93 -5.61
CA GLY A 10 -9.49 10.99 -5.26
C GLY A 10 -9.80 11.05 -3.76
N ALA A 11 -11.06 11.37 -3.44
CA ALA A 11 -11.55 11.42 -2.06
C ALA A 11 -12.06 10.04 -1.60
N GLY A 12 -11.82 9.71 -0.33
CA GLY A 12 -12.27 8.47 0.27
C GLY A 12 -11.19 7.79 1.10
N ASN A 13 -11.47 6.58 1.53
CA ASN A 13 -10.52 5.71 2.23
C ASN A 13 -10.97 4.25 2.09
N ILE A 14 -10.16 3.32 2.58
CA ILE A 14 -10.46 1.88 2.49
C ILE A 14 -11.80 1.50 3.17
N ASN A 15 -12.22 2.22 4.22
CA ASN A 15 -13.45 1.92 4.95
C ASN A 15 -14.70 2.52 4.29
N SER A 16 -14.58 3.66 3.61
CA SER A 16 -15.69 4.32 2.90
C SER A 16 -15.70 4.06 1.39
N GLY A 17 -14.68 3.41 0.86
CA GLY A 17 -14.43 3.31 -0.58
C GLY A 17 -13.91 4.61 -1.18
N PHE A 18 -13.68 4.56 -2.49
CA PHE A 18 -13.28 5.69 -3.32
C PHE A 18 -14.31 5.84 -4.44
N SER A 19 -15.14 6.88 -4.36
CA SER A 19 -16.26 7.08 -5.29
C SER A 19 -15.83 7.53 -6.68
N HIS A 20 -14.64 8.13 -6.80
CA HIS A 20 -14.12 8.64 -8.06
C HIS A 20 -12.61 8.45 -8.14
N ILE A 21 -12.19 7.55 -9.01
CA ILE A 21 -10.80 7.16 -9.23
C ILE A 21 -10.48 7.40 -10.70
N THR A 22 -9.27 7.87 -10.96
CA THR A 22 -8.74 8.00 -12.30
C THR A 22 -7.49 7.13 -12.46
N ALA A 23 -7.48 6.23 -13.43
CA ALA A 23 -6.30 5.49 -13.85
C ALA A 23 -5.78 6.07 -15.16
N GLN A 24 -4.53 6.52 -15.19
CA GLN A 24 -3.88 7.04 -16.39
C GLN A 24 -2.77 6.10 -16.82
N LEU A 25 -2.80 5.64 -18.07
CA LEU A 25 -1.77 4.82 -18.68
C LEU A 25 -0.97 5.67 -19.65
N ARG A 26 0.34 5.80 -19.41
CA ARG A 26 1.30 6.41 -20.34
C ARG A 26 2.22 5.34 -20.91
N THR A 27 2.35 5.37 -22.23
CA THR A 27 3.30 4.51 -22.95
C THR A 27 4.46 5.35 -23.49
N GLU A 28 5.64 4.74 -23.61
CA GLU A 28 6.84 5.40 -24.17
C GLU A 28 6.61 5.95 -25.59
N LYS A 29 5.64 5.39 -26.33
CA LYS A 29 5.29 5.81 -27.70
C LYS A 29 4.31 6.99 -27.74
N GLY A 30 4.08 7.66 -26.61
CA GLY A 30 3.21 8.83 -26.51
C GLY A 30 1.72 8.52 -26.36
N GLY A 31 1.33 7.24 -26.28
CA GLY A 31 -0.05 6.85 -26.00
C GLY A 31 -0.44 7.21 -24.56
N PHE A 32 -1.56 7.92 -24.41
CA PHE A 32 -2.17 8.30 -23.14
C PHE A 32 -3.62 7.81 -23.11
N GLU A 33 -3.95 6.99 -22.12
CA GLU A 33 -5.32 6.52 -21.88
C GLU A 33 -5.73 6.88 -20.46
N GLN A 34 -6.98 7.29 -20.28
CA GLN A 34 -7.54 7.59 -18.97
C GLN A 34 -8.84 6.83 -18.76
N PHE A 35 -8.93 6.17 -17.61
CA PHE A 35 -10.09 5.42 -17.17
C PHE A 35 -10.62 6.02 -15.88
N ILE A 36 -11.94 6.06 -15.76
CA ILE A 36 -12.64 6.52 -14.56
C ILE A 36 -13.38 5.34 -13.97
N GLY A 37 -13.33 5.21 -12.64
CA GLY A 37 -14.05 4.17 -11.93
C GLY A 37 -14.24 4.51 -10.46
N SER A 38 -14.72 3.52 -9.73
CA SER A 38 -14.90 3.59 -8.28
C SER A 38 -14.40 2.31 -7.65
N LEU A 39 -13.88 2.40 -6.43
CA LEU A 39 -13.54 1.23 -5.61
C LEU A 39 -14.52 1.19 -4.43
N PRO A 40 -15.20 0.04 -4.22
CA PRO A 40 -16.09 -0.10 -3.09
C PRO A 40 -15.30 -0.09 -1.76
N PRO A 41 -15.97 0.20 -0.64
CA PRO A 41 -15.44 -0.07 0.69
C PRO A 41 -14.89 -1.49 0.81
N ASN A 42 -13.68 -1.63 1.38
CA ASN A 42 -13.12 -2.92 1.74
C ASN A 42 -12.43 -2.87 3.13
N PRO A 43 -13.22 -2.74 4.20
CA PRO A 43 -12.67 -2.65 5.56
C PRO A 43 -11.87 -3.90 5.97
N LYS A 44 -12.16 -5.06 5.37
CA LYS A 44 -11.39 -6.29 5.64
C LYS A 44 -9.93 -6.16 5.24
N LEU A 45 -9.64 -5.40 4.17
CA LEU A 45 -8.26 -5.14 3.76
C LEU A 45 -7.51 -4.26 4.78
N ALA A 46 -8.18 -3.28 5.39
CA ALA A 46 -7.60 -2.49 6.48
C ALA A 46 -7.24 -3.37 7.68
N GLU A 47 -8.16 -4.26 8.08
CA GLU A 47 -7.94 -5.20 9.18
C GLU A 47 -6.74 -6.11 8.92
N LEU A 48 -6.67 -6.71 7.72
CA LEU A 48 -5.56 -7.58 7.33
C LEU A 48 -4.22 -6.83 7.33
N ASN A 49 -4.19 -5.61 6.80
CA ASN A 49 -2.98 -4.80 6.81
C ASN A 49 -2.55 -4.43 8.24
N GLN A 50 -3.49 -4.05 9.11
CA GLN A 50 -3.19 -3.75 10.51
C GLN A 50 -2.63 -4.97 11.25
N ASN A 51 -3.23 -6.14 11.04
CA ASN A 51 -2.76 -7.38 11.63
C ASN A 51 -1.34 -7.72 11.16
N TRP A 52 -1.08 -7.59 9.86
CA TRP A 52 0.25 -7.79 9.30
C TRP A 52 1.28 -6.81 9.88
N GLN A 53 0.97 -5.51 9.96
CA GLN A 53 1.86 -4.51 10.54
C GLN A 53 2.17 -4.79 12.01
N THR A 54 1.16 -5.17 12.79
CA THR A 54 1.31 -5.51 14.21
C THR A 54 2.25 -6.71 14.38
N PHE A 55 2.04 -7.77 13.58
CA PHE A 55 2.89 -8.95 13.62
C PHE A 55 4.32 -8.65 13.20
N TYR A 56 4.49 -7.88 12.12
CA TYR A 56 5.79 -7.45 11.62
C TYR A 56 6.56 -6.64 12.67
N GLN A 57 5.91 -5.68 13.32
CA GLN A 57 6.51 -4.85 14.37
C GLN A 57 6.93 -5.70 15.57
N ALA A 58 6.09 -6.65 16.02
CA ALA A 58 6.44 -7.55 17.12
C ALA A 58 7.66 -8.43 16.78
N LEU A 59 7.71 -8.98 15.57
CA LEU A 59 8.86 -9.75 15.10
C LEU A 59 10.13 -8.89 15.03
N HIS A 60 10.04 -7.70 14.43
CA HIS A 60 11.16 -6.77 14.31
C HIS A 60 11.73 -6.40 15.69
N GLN A 61 10.86 -6.04 16.64
CA GLN A 61 11.27 -5.74 18.02
C GLN A 61 11.99 -6.90 18.67
N ARG A 62 11.48 -8.13 18.49
CA ARG A 62 12.15 -9.34 19.02
C ARG A 62 13.55 -9.51 18.44
N PHE A 63 13.71 -9.35 17.13
CA PHE A 63 15.04 -9.45 16.49
C PHE A 63 15.98 -8.33 16.92
N ASP A 64 15.48 -7.11 17.11
CA ASP A 64 16.28 -5.99 17.61
C ASP A 64 16.76 -6.20 19.05
N VAL A 65 15.91 -6.75 19.93
CA VAL A 65 16.30 -7.08 21.30
C VAL A 65 17.35 -8.20 21.31
N ALA A 66 17.15 -9.24 20.49
CA ALA A 66 18.13 -10.32 20.35
C ALA A 66 19.48 -9.80 19.83
N ARG A 67 19.45 -8.90 18.84
CA ARG A 67 20.63 -8.24 18.30
C ARG A 67 21.36 -7.44 19.39
N ARG A 68 20.68 -6.57 20.13
CA ARG A 68 21.30 -5.77 21.20
C ARG A 68 21.98 -6.65 22.25
N ARG A 69 21.31 -7.72 22.72
CA ARG A 69 21.88 -8.66 23.70
C ARG A 69 23.16 -9.35 23.23
N LEU A 70 23.29 -9.63 21.93
CA LEU A 70 24.47 -10.28 21.37
C LEU A 70 25.67 -9.34 21.24
N PHE A 71 25.46 -8.02 21.16
CA PHE A 71 26.51 -7.04 20.91
C PHE A 71 26.83 -6.12 22.11
N GLU A 72 25.94 -6.00 23.10
CA GLU A 72 26.13 -5.18 24.31
C GLU A 72 26.60 -5.99 25.53
N GLY A 73 26.82 -7.31 25.38
CA GLY A 73 27.31 -8.21 26.43
C GLY A 73 28.83 -8.37 26.51
N LYS A 74 29.61 -7.36 26.08
CA LYS A 74 31.08 -7.36 26.15
C LYS A 74 31.59 -6.29 27.11
#